data_AF-A0A730K411-F1
#
_entry.id   AF-A0A730K411-F1
#
_cell.length_a   1.000
_cell.length_b   1.000
_cell.length_c   1.000
_cell.angle_alpha   90.00
_cell.angle_beta   90.00
_cell.angle_gamma   90.00
#
_symmetry.space_group_name_H-M   'P 1'
#
loop_
_entity.id
_entity.type
_entity.pdbx_description
1 polymer ?
#
loop_
_entity_poly.entity_id
_entity_poly.type
_entity_poly.pdbx_seq_one_letter_code
_entity_poly.pdbx_strand_id
1 'polypeptide(L)'
;MITGAAQMDGAILVVAATDGPMPQTREHILLGRQVGVPYIIVFLNKCDMVDDEELLELVEMEVRELLSQYDFPGDDTPIVRGSALKALEGDAEWEAK
;
A
#
# COMPACT_ATOMS: atom_id res chain seq x y z
N MET A 1 -11.40 -2.80 12.25
CA MET A 1 -10.31 -1.81 12.35
C MET A 1 -10.93 -0.42 12.28
N ILE A 2 -11.46 0.11 13.38
CA ILE A 2 -12.15 1.43 13.37
C ILE A 2 -11.63 2.31 14.50
N THR A 3 -11.53 1.76 15.71
CA THR A 3 -11.04 2.48 16.89
C THR A 3 -9.60 2.96 16.78
N GLY A 4 -8.72 2.16 16.15
CA GLY A 4 -7.32 2.56 15.92
C GLY A 4 -7.18 3.63 14.83
N ALA A 5 -7.94 3.53 13.74
CA ALA A 5 -7.82 4.44 12.60
C ALA A 5 -8.31 5.87 12.91
N ALA A 6 -9.31 6.01 13.80
CA ALA A 6 -9.81 7.31 14.24
C ALA A 6 -8.78 8.16 15.02
N GLN A 7 -7.66 7.56 15.43
CA GLN A 7 -6.58 8.24 16.18
C GLN A 7 -5.33 8.48 15.32
N MET A 8 -5.36 8.10 14.04
CA MET A 8 -4.18 8.11 13.17
C MET A 8 -4.10 9.39 12.33
N ASP A 9 -2.96 10.08 12.43
CA ASP A 9 -2.60 11.19 11.53
C ASP A 9 -2.16 10.70 10.14
N GLY A 10 -2.05 9.38 9.95
CA GLY A 10 -1.77 8.76 8.67
C GLY A 10 -1.77 7.24 8.78
N ALA A 11 -1.95 6.56 7.65
CA ALA A 11 -1.95 5.11 7.60
C ALA A 11 -0.97 4.57 6.56
N ILE A 12 -0.38 3.41 6.85
CA ILE A 12 0.39 2.63 5.88
C ILE A 12 -0.52 1.55 5.32
N LEU A 13 -0.84 1.65 4.03
CA LEU A 13 -1.60 0.65 3.29
C LEU A 13 -0.62 -0.39 2.72
N VAL A 14 -0.62 -1.58 3.31
CA VAL A 14 0.19 -2.70 2.81
C VAL A 14 -0.61 -3.50 1.79
N VAL A 15 -0.09 -3.61 0.56
CA VAL A 15 -0.68 -4.38 -0.53
C VAL A 15 0.32 -5.41 -1.02
N ALA A 16 -0.09 -6.66 -1.25
CA ALA A 16 0.80 -7.66 -1.80
C ALA A 16 0.91 -7.48 -3.32
N ALA A 17 2.13 -7.36 -3.84
CA ALA A 17 2.43 -7.29 -5.27
C ALA A 17 1.91 -8.52 -6.04
N THR A 18 1.86 -9.68 -5.37
CA THR A 18 1.40 -10.94 -5.95
C THR A 18 -0.10 -11.01 -6.19
N ASP A 19 -0.88 -10.31 -5.35
CA ASP A 19 -2.34 -10.47 -5.28
C ASP A 19 -3.08 -9.20 -5.73
N GLY A 20 -2.40 -8.05 -5.70
CA GLY A 20 -2.99 -6.75 -6.00
C GLY A 20 -4.02 -6.29 -4.95
N PRO A 21 -4.85 -5.28 -5.29
CA PRO A 21 -5.87 -4.77 -4.40
C PRO A 21 -7.01 -5.78 -4.20
N MET A 22 -7.20 -6.22 -2.95
CA MET A 22 -8.26 -7.15 -2.55
C MET A 22 -9.48 -6.41 -1.99
N PRO A 23 -10.64 -7.08 -1.81
CA PRO A 23 -11.84 -6.44 -1.25
C PRO A 23 -11.60 -5.74 0.10
N GLN A 24 -10.69 -6.27 0.95
CA GLN A 24 -10.31 -5.65 2.22
C GLN A 24 -9.49 -4.37 2.04
N THR A 25 -8.65 -4.28 0.99
CA THR A 25 -7.91 -3.05 0.65
C THR A 25 -8.88 -1.90 0.43
N ARG A 26 -9.94 -2.16 -0.34
CA ARG A 26 -11.02 -1.20 -0.60
C ARG A 26 -11.75 -0.78 0.68
N GLU A 27 -12.13 -1.75 1.51
CA GLU A 27 -12.82 -1.48 2.77
C GLU A 27 -11.96 -0.65 3.73
N HIS A 28 -10.66 -0.93 3.83
CA HIS A 28 -9.75 -0.17 4.68
C HIS A 28 -9.56 1.28 4.22
N ILE A 29 -9.45 1.52 2.91
CA ILE A 29 -9.36 2.89 2.37
C ILE A 29 -10.66 3.65 2.68
N LEU A 30 -11.82 3.04 2.41
CA LEU A 30 -13.12 3.64 2.70
C LEU A 30 -13.27 3.97 4.20
N LEU A 31 -12.93 3.04 5.08
CA LEU A 31 -13.00 3.26 6.52
C LEU A 31 -12.01 4.33 6.98
N GLY A 32 -10.78 4.33 6.46
CA GLY A 32 -9.78 5.36 6.72
C GLY A 32 -10.29 6.76 6.38
N ARG A 33 -10.98 6.90 5.24
CA ARG A 33 -11.63 8.15 4.86
C ARG A 33 -12.74 8.56 5.83
N GLN A 34 -13.61 7.62 6.21
CA GLN A 34 -14.75 7.88 7.10
C GLN A 34 -14.34 8.29 8.52
N VAL A 35 -13.22 7.74 9.02
CA VAL A 35 -12.69 8.08 10.35
C VAL A 35 -11.71 9.25 10.33
N GLY A 36 -11.47 9.85 9.15
CA GLY A 36 -10.73 11.10 9.01
C GLY A 36 -9.21 10.97 8.92
N VAL A 37 -8.68 9.83 8.48
CA VAL A 37 -7.23 9.68 8.21
C VAL A 37 -6.84 10.66 7.09
N PRO A 38 -5.90 11.60 7.32
CA PRO A 38 -5.64 12.67 6.37
C PRO A 38 -4.69 12.25 5.24
N TYR A 39 -3.79 11.29 5.49
CA TYR A 39 -2.80 10.81 4.52
C TYR A 39 -2.61 9.30 4.58
N ILE A 40 -2.39 8.68 3.42
CA ILE A 40 -2.04 7.27 3.29
C ILE A 40 -0.71 7.19 2.54
N ILE A 41 0.17 6.29 2.98
CA ILE A 41 1.36 5.85 2.25
C ILE A 41 1.15 4.38 1.89
N VAL A 42 1.58 3.96 0.70
CA VAL A 42 1.43 2.56 0.27
C VAL A 42 2.77 1.84 0.37
N PHE A 43 2.74 0.63 0.92
CA PHE A 43 3.85 -0.31 0.84
C PHE A 43 3.43 -1.52 0.00
N LEU A 44 3.96 -1.61 -1.21
CA LEU A 44 3.80 -2.75 -2.10
C LEU A 44 4.78 -3.85 -1.64
N ASN A 45 4.26 -4.87 -0.96
CA ASN A 45 5.02 -5.93 -0.31
C ASN A 45 5.14 -7.17 -1.20
N LYS A 46 6.08 -8.06 -0.86
CA LYS A 46 6.38 -9.30 -1.59
C LYS A 46 6.89 -9.07 -3.01
N CYS A 47 7.55 -7.93 -3.29
CA CYS A 47 8.14 -7.69 -4.60
C CYS A 47 9.27 -8.68 -4.94
N ASP A 48 9.84 -9.36 -3.94
CA ASP A 48 10.80 -10.46 -4.14
C ASP A 48 10.19 -11.70 -4.81
N MET A 49 8.86 -11.81 -4.84
CA MET A 49 8.14 -12.93 -5.46
C MET A 49 7.62 -12.60 -6.86
N VAL A 50 7.84 -11.38 -7.36
CA VAL A 50 7.34 -10.90 -8.65
C VAL A 50 8.52 -10.39 -9.47
N ASP A 51 8.91 -11.17 -10.48
CA ASP A 51 10.04 -10.84 -11.36
C ASP A 51 9.63 -9.93 -12.55
N ASP A 52 8.33 -9.75 -12.77
CA ASP A 52 7.78 -8.99 -13.90
C ASP A 52 7.47 -7.54 -13.48
N GLU A 53 8.26 -6.62 -14.01
CA GLU A 53 8.13 -5.18 -13.75
C GLU A 53 6.81 -4.62 -14.28
N GLU A 54 6.28 -5.12 -15.41
CA GLU A 54 5.01 -4.65 -15.97
C GLU A 54 3.84 -5.00 -15.04
N LEU A 55 3.91 -6.17 -14.37
CA LEU A 55 2.92 -6.56 -13.38
C LEU A 55 2.97 -5.66 -12.13
N LEU A 56 4.17 -5.29 -11.67
CA LEU A 56 4.34 -4.38 -10.54
C LEU A 56 3.76 -2.99 -10.85
N GLU A 57 4.03 -2.46 -12.05
CA GLU A 57 3.46 -1.19 -12.51
C GLU A 57 1.94 -1.25 -12.62
N LEU A 58 1.39 -2.36 -13.13
CA LEU A 58 -0.05 -2.57 -13.21
C LEU A 58 -0.71 -2.54 -11.82
N VAL A 59 -0.15 -3.28 -10.86
CA VAL A 59 -0.68 -3.30 -9.48
C VAL A 59 -0.57 -1.92 -8.84
N GLU A 60 0.54 -1.21 -9.07
CA GLU A 60 0.70 0.15 -8.58
C GLU A 60 -0.39 1.08 -9.13
N MET A 61 -0.65 1.02 -10.43
CA MET A 61 -1.70 1.81 -11.09
C MET A 61 -3.07 1.50 -10.49
N GLU A 62 -3.42 0.23 -10.30
CA GLU A 62 -4.71 -0.16 -9.69
C GLU A 62 -4.86 0.37 -8.26
N VAL A 63 -3.79 0.40 -7.47
CA VAL A 63 -3.82 0.97 -6.12
C VAL A 63 -4.00 2.50 -6.17
N ARG A 64 -3.35 3.19 -7.10
CA ARG A 64 -3.52 4.64 -7.29
C ARG A 64 -4.96 4.99 -7.67
N GLU A 65 -5.53 4.26 -8.63
CA GLU A 65 -6.93 4.42 -9.02
C GLU A 65 -7.88 4.19 -7.85
N LEU A 66 -7.62 3.17 -7.03
CA LEU A 66 -8.42 2.86 -5.85
C LEU A 66 -8.34 3.98 -4.80
N LEU A 67 -7.16 4.55 -4.56
CA LEU A 67 -7.00 5.70 -3.67
C LEU A 67 -7.76 6.93 -4.19
N SER A 68 -7.62 7.25 -5.48
CA SER A 68 -8.34 8.35 -6.13
C SER A 68 -9.86 8.17 -6.09
N GLN A 69 -10.35 6.93 -6.19
CA GLN A 69 -11.78 6.62 -6.08
C GLN A 69 -12.38 7.00 -4.71
N TYR A 70 -11.58 7.00 -3.65
CA TYR A 70 -12.01 7.30 -2.27
C TYR A 70 -11.47 8.64 -1.76
N ASP A 71 -11.21 9.58 -2.66
CA ASP A 71 -10.78 10.96 -2.36
C ASP A 71 -9.43 11.06 -1.63
N PHE A 72 -8.54 10.07 -1.81
CA PHE A 72 -7.12 10.20 -1.47
C PHE A 72 -6.33 10.64 -2.71
N PRO A 73 -5.19 11.34 -2.53
CA PRO A 73 -4.38 11.82 -3.65
C PRO A 73 -3.58 10.66 -4.26
N GLY A 74 -4.22 9.81 -5.08
CA GLY A 74 -3.60 8.60 -5.64
C GLY A 74 -2.31 8.85 -6.43
N ASP A 75 -2.25 9.94 -7.20
CA ASP A 75 -1.07 10.28 -8.01
C ASP A 75 0.10 10.80 -7.16
N ASP A 76 -0.19 11.57 -6.10
CA ASP A 76 0.83 12.15 -5.21
C ASP A 76 1.21 11.23 -4.05
N THR A 77 0.46 10.14 -3.83
CA THR A 77 0.70 9.20 -2.74
C THR A 77 2.03 8.45 -2.98
N PRO A 78 2.94 8.45 -1.99
CA PRO A 78 4.16 7.64 -2.07
C PRO A 78 3.81 6.16 -2.05
N ILE A 79 4.36 5.42 -3.02
CA ILE A 79 4.26 3.97 -3.11
C ILE A 79 5.67 3.40 -3.04
N VAL A 80 5.96 2.64 -1.98
CA VAL A 80 7.26 2.00 -1.74
C VAL A 80 7.16 0.53 -2.10
N ARG A 81 8.00 0.09 -3.05
CA ARG A 81 8.08 -1.31 -3.48
C ARG A 81 9.16 -2.04 -2.68
N GLY A 82 8.78 -3.08 -1.96
CA GLY A 82 9.69 -3.76 -1.04
C GLY A 82 9.33 -5.20 -0.73
N SER A 83 10.17 -5.81 0.08
CA SER A 83 9.94 -7.10 0.71
C SER A 83 10.19 -6.97 2.20
N ALA A 84 9.11 -6.92 2.99
CA ALA A 84 9.20 -6.81 4.43
C ALA A 84 9.88 -8.04 5.06
N LEU A 85 9.71 -9.21 4.45
CA LEU A 85 10.36 -10.44 4.92
C LEU A 85 11.87 -10.38 4.66
N LYS A 86 12.30 -10.05 3.45
CA LYS A 86 13.73 -9.98 3.11
C LYS A 86 14.46 -8.88 3.87
N ALA A 87 13.81 -7.73 4.06
CA ALA A 87 14.34 -6.68 4.92
C ALA A 87 14.52 -7.17 6.36
N LEU A 88 13.56 -7.94 6.90
CA LEU A 88 13.67 -8.52 8.25
C LEU A 88 14.76 -9.62 8.34
N GLU A 89 15.02 -10.34 7.25
CA GLU A 89 16.08 -11.36 7.14
C GLU A 89 17.48 -10.75 7.00
N GLY A 90 17.60 -9.43 6.84
CA GLY A 90 18.88 -8.73 6.70
C GLY A 90 19.45 -8.73 5.29
N ASP A 91 18.60 -8.90 4.27
CA ASP A 91 19.03 -8.78 2.88
C ASP A 91 19.31 -7.30 2.54
N ALA A 92 20.57 -7.00 2.23
CA ALA A 92 21.04 -5.63 2.01
C ALA A 92 20.31 -4.92 0.87
N GLU A 93 19.80 -5.65 -0.13
CA GLU A 93 19.01 -5.06 -1.22
C GLU A 93 17.66 -4.52 -0.71
N TRP A 94 17.05 -5.22 0.24
CA TRP A 94 15.70 -4.92 0.75
C TRP A 94 15.71 -4.08 2.03
N GLU A 95 16.80 -4.08 2.80
CA GLU A 95 17.01 -3.16 3.94
C GLU A 95 17.20 -1.70 3.50
N ALA A 96 17.76 -1.47 2.31
CA ALA A 96 18.13 -0.14 1.85
C ALA A 96 16.99 0.65 1.17
N LYS A 97 15.80 0.04 1.02
CA LYS A 97 14.64 0.62 0.31
C LYS A 97 13.75 1.50 1.18
#